data_AF-A0A191HVB8-F1
#
_entry.id   AF-A0A191HVB8-F1
#
_cell.length_a   1.000
_cell.length_b   1.000
_cell.length_c   1.000
_cell.angle_alpha   90.00
_cell.angle_beta   90.00
_cell.angle_gamma   90.00
#
_symmetry.space_group_name_H-M   'P 1'
#
loop_
_entity.id
_entity.type
_entity.pdbx_description
1 polymer ?
#
loop_
_entity_poly.entity_id
_entity_poly.type
_entity_poly.pdbx_seq_one_letter_code
_entity_poly.pdbx_strand_id
1 'polypeptide(L)'
;MHDIKVQKLLNNLDKAYSGPLCTVKEWDTKVVPGAIRSKLKEHGLEKTYDPENPINCDDSLADRFFKAGWELTLELGILCEDTERIIKIDESELLECIRDYQKVNILGEGQDQVVMHPRKPEDPIEPLLCVSLGIACSEDLYMPLVEGIVKYNKLVDVLHGPTLTTVFGRTIRAGTPYETLMGDYESKLKQEALWRAGRPWNGLYWSCRGL
;
A
#
# COMPACT_ATOMS: atom_id res chain seq x y z
N MET A 1 -25.66 12.37 13.16
CA MET A 1 -25.23 10.97 12.97
C MET A 1 -23.86 11.07 12.30
N HIS A 2 -22.78 10.63 12.96
CA HIS A 2 -21.44 10.76 12.39
C HIS A 2 -21.31 9.88 11.13
N ASP A 3 -20.44 10.28 10.20
CA ASP A 3 -20.10 9.49 9.01
C ASP A 3 -19.67 8.08 9.45
N ILE A 4 -20.22 7.05 8.79
CA ILE A 4 -19.89 5.64 9.08
C ILE A 4 -18.39 5.35 8.98
N LYS A 5 -17.67 6.04 8.08
CA LYS A 5 -16.21 5.92 7.95
C LYS A 5 -15.48 6.46 9.17
N VAL A 6 -15.94 7.59 9.70
CA VAL A 6 -15.39 8.17 10.93
C VAL A 6 -15.64 7.23 12.11
N GLN A 7 -16.83 6.64 12.22
CA GLN A 7 -17.11 5.67 13.27
C GLN A 7 -16.22 4.41 13.18
N LYS A 8 -15.99 3.88 11.97
CA LYS A 8 -15.06 2.76 11.75
C LYS A 8 -13.64 3.10 12.20
N LEU A 9 -13.16 4.31 11.89
CA LEU A 9 -11.85 4.78 12.34
C LEU A 9 -11.79 4.88 13.87
N LEU A 10 -12.77 5.53 14.49
CA LEU A 10 -12.82 5.70 15.95
C LEU A 10 -12.87 4.36 16.68
N ASN A 11 -13.66 3.39 16.20
CA ASN A 11 -13.71 2.05 16.79
C ASN A 11 -12.33 1.36 16.78
N ASN A 12 -11.56 1.50 15.70
CA ASN A 12 -10.21 0.94 15.63
C ASN A 12 -9.24 1.66 16.57
N LEU A 13 -9.36 2.99 16.72
CA LEU A 13 -8.57 3.76 17.68
C LEU A 13 -8.90 3.34 19.12
N ASP A 14 -10.17 3.15 19.46
CA ASP A 14 -10.58 2.67 20.78
C ASP A 14 -10.00 1.27 21.06
N LYS A 15 -10.09 0.35 20.09
CA LYS A 15 -9.48 -0.99 20.15
C LYS A 15 -7.95 -0.92 20.31
N ALA A 16 -7.28 0.08 19.73
CA ALA A 16 -5.84 0.28 19.93
C ALA A 16 -5.49 0.64 21.37
N TYR A 17 -6.39 1.29 22.14
CA TYR A 17 -6.16 1.61 23.55
C TYR A 17 -6.68 0.54 24.52
N SER A 18 -7.69 -0.25 24.14
CA SER A 18 -8.30 -1.27 25.01
C SER A 18 -7.88 -2.71 24.69
N GLY A 19 -7.21 -2.94 23.55
CA GLY A 19 -6.83 -4.27 23.07
C GLY A 19 -5.80 -4.99 23.94
N PRO A 20 -5.58 -6.31 23.76
CA PRO A 20 -4.60 -7.07 24.54
C PRO A 20 -3.17 -6.51 24.35
N LEU A 21 -2.41 -6.43 25.45
CA LEU A 21 -1.00 -6.02 25.39
C LEU A 21 -0.14 -7.06 24.69
N CYS A 22 0.72 -6.60 23.78
CA CYS A 22 1.74 -7.41 23.13
C CYS A 22 2.89 -6.52 22.66
N THR A 23 4.11 -6.80 23.12
CA THR A 23 5.29 -6.05 22.66
C THR A 23 5.60 -6.40 21.20
N VAL A 24 6.21 -5.47 20.46
CA VAL A 24 6.61 -5.68 19.05
C VAL A 24 7.51 -6.92 18.92
N LYS A 25 8.48 -7.07 19.84
CA LYS A 25 9.38 -8.24 19.83
C LYS A 25 8.63 -9.55 20.02
N GLU A 26 7.65 -9.61 20.92
CA GLU A 26 6.86 -10.82 21.15
C GLU A 26 5.99 -11.15 19.94
N TRP A 27 5.36 -10.12 19.36
CA TRP A 27 4.55 -10.24 18.16
C TRP A 27 5.34 -10.88 17.02
N ASP A 28 6.51 -10.32 16.70
CA ASP A 28 7.33 -10.74 15.56
C ASP A 28 8.00 -12.10 15.76
N THR A 29 8.43 -12.41 16.99
CA THR A 29 9.24 -13.60 17.25
C THR A 29 8.42 -14.82 17.68
N LYS A 30 7.21 -14.62 18.21
CA LYS A 30 6.38 -15.69 18.77
C LYS A 30 4.98 -15.73 18.19
N VAL A 31 4.24 -14.64 18.29
CA VAL A 31 2.80 -14.63 17.99
C VAL A 31 2.56 -14.89 16.50
N VAL A 32 3.15 -14.08 15.62
CA VAL A 32 2.98 -14.20 14.17
C VAL A 32 3.57 -15.52 13.65
N PRO A 33 4.83 -15.90 13.94
CA PRO A 33 5.37 -17.17 13.43
C PRO A 33 4.65 -18.40 13.98
N GLY A 34 4.17 -18.34 15.22
CA GLY A 34 3.43 -19.42 15.87
C GLY A 34 2.07 -19.65 15.21
N ALA A 35 1.28 -18.59 15.03
CA ALA A 35 -0.03 -18.65 14.39
C ALA A 35 0.08 -19.10 12.93
N ILE A 36 1.05 -18.55 12.17
CA ILE A 36 1.30 -18.96 10.78
C ILE A 36 1.64 -20.44 10.70
N ARG A 37 2.58 -20.93 11.52
CA ARG A 37 2.96 -22.35 11.51
C ARG A 37 1.77 -23.26 11.86
N SER A 38 0.96 -22.86 12.84
CA SER A 38 -0.24 -23.59 13.24
C SER A 38 -1.23 -23.70 12.07
N LYS A 39 -1.55 -22.56 11.43
CA LYS A 39 -2.51 -22.51 10.32
C LYS A 39 -2.02 -23.23 9.07
N LEU A 40 -0.73 -23.13 8.74
CA LEU A 40 -0.15 -23.90 7.64
C LEU A 40 -0.29 -25.40 7.86
N LYS A 41 -0.06 -25.88 9.08
CA LYS A 41 -0.21 -27.29 9.43
C LYS A 41 -1.67 -27.73 9.43
N GLU A 42 -2.57 -26.94 10.02
CA GLU A 42 -4.01 -27.22 10.11
C GLU A 42 -4.65 -27.40 8.72
N HIS A 43 -4.29 -26.54 7.77
CA HIS A 43 -4.84 -26.56 6.41
C HIS A 43 -4.00 -27.39 5.41
N GLY A 44 -2.94 -28.08 5.88
CA GLY A 44 -2.09 -28.90 5.02
C GLY A 44 -1.32 -28.13 3.95
N LEU A 45 -0.93 -26.89 4.25
CA LEU A 45 -0.26 -25.95 3.34
C LEU A 45 1.28 -25.98 3.47
N GLU A 46 1.81 -26.79 4.39
CA GLU A 46 3.25 -26.93 4.54
C GLU A 46 3.88 -27.53 3.26
N LYS A 47 4.93 -26.87 2.75
CA LYS A 47 5.73 -27.33 1.58
C LYS A 47 4.94 -27.43 0.26
N THR A 48 3.86 -26.67 0.10
CA THR A 48 3.12 -26.61 -1.17
C THR A 48 3.73 -25.64 -2.18
N TYR A 49 4.82 -24.95 -1.84
CA TYR A 49 5.54 -24.05 -2.75
C TYR A 49 6.37 -24.86 -3.75
N ASP A 50 6.15 -24.61 -5.04
CA ASP A 50 6.91 -25.18 -6.15
C ASP A 50 7.70 -24.08 -6.87
N PRO A 51 9.05 -24.06 -6.78
CA PRO A 51 9.86 -23.05 -7.44
C PRO A 51 9.89 -23.19 -8.97
N GLU A 52 9.63 -24.38 -9.51
CA GLU A 52 9.58 -24.60 -10.96
C GLU A 52 8.25 -24.12 -11.56
N ASN A 53 7.18 -24.11 -10.76
CA ASN A 53 5.85 -23.61 -11.11
C ASN A 53 5.38 -22.55 -10.10
N PRO A 54 5.96 -21.34 -10.11
CA PRO A 54 5.70 -20.33 -9.09
C PRO A 54 4.27 -19.76 -9.14
N ILE A 55 3.56 -19.95 -10.25
CA ILE A 55 2.15 -19.57 -10.39
C ILE A 55 1.30 -20.79 -10.03
N ASN A 56 0.52 -20.69 -8.95
CA ASN A 56 -0.42 -21.73 -8.57
C ASN A 56 -1.58 -21.81 -9.58
N CYS A 57 -1.82 -23.00 -10.12
CA CYS A 57 -2.96 -23.32 -10.99
C CYS A 57 -3.97 -24.29 -10.34
N ASP A 58 -3.80 -24.64 -9.06
CA ASP A 58 -4.76 -25.45 -8.29
C ASP A 58 -5.70 -24.52 -7.50
N ASP A 59 -6.93 -24.37 -7.98
CA ASP A 59 -7.98 -23.58 -7.32
C ASP A 59 -8.28 -24.09 -5.90
N SER A 60 -8.22 -25.39 -5.67
CA SER A 60 -8.47 -25.97 -4.34
C SER A 60 -7.38 -25.57 -3.34
N LEU A 61 -6.13 -25.45 -3.82
CA LEU A 61 -5.02 -24.97 -3.02
C LEU A 61 -5.19 -23.48 -2.73
N ALA A 62 -5.61 -22.68 -3.72
CA ALA A 62 -5.91 -21.27 -3.54
C ALA A 62 -7.01 -21.04 -2.49
N ASP A 63 -8.09 -21.81 -2.54
CA ASP A 63 -9.20 -21.75 -1.57
C ASP A 63 -8.74 -22.09 -0.15
N ARG A 64 -7.88 -23.11 0.00
CA ARG A 64 -7.29 -23.46 1.31
C ARG A 64 -6.40 -22.34 1.85
N PHE A 65 -5.57 -21.72 1.00
CA PHE A 65 -4.77 -20.56 1.39
C PHE A 65 -5.64 -19.36 1.80
N PHE A 66 -6.70 -19.08 1.04
CA PHE A 66 -7.63 -18.00 1.36
C PHE A 66 -8.30 -18.25 2.72
N LYS A 67 -8.81 -19.46 2.96
CA LYS A 67 -9.42 -19.84 4.24
C LYS A 67 -8.43 -19.77 5.40
N ALA A 68 -7.21 -20.26 5.22
CA ALA A 68 -6.18 -20.19 6.25
C ALA A 68 -5.81 -18.73 6.59
N GLY A 69 -5.69 -17.87 5.58
CA GLY A 69 -5.45 -16.43 5.76
C GLY A 69 -6.60 -15.72 6.48
N TRP A 70 -7.85 -16.05 6.12
CA TRP A 70 -9.05 -15.53 6.79
C TRP A 70 -9.04 -15.85 8.30
N GLU A 71 -8.86 -17.13 8.65
CA GLU A 71 -8.79 -17.56 10.04
C GLU A 71 -7.59 -16.96 10.78
N LEU A 72 -6.44 -16.83 10.11
CA LEU A 72 -5.25 -16.19 10.67
C LEU A 72 -5.50 -14.72 11.00
N THR A 73 -6.21 -13.97 10.13
CA THR A 73 -6.58 -12.58 10.39
C THR A 73 -7.47 -12.45 11.62
N LEU A 74 -8.46 -13.34 11.78
CA LEU A 74 -9.36 -13.36 12.95
C LEU A 74 -8.62 -13.76 14.24
N GLU A 75 -7.67 -14.70 14.14
CA GLU A 75 -6.86 -15.13 15.27
C GLU A 75 -5.91 -14.03 15.74
N LEU A 76 -5.17 -13.40 14.81
CA LEU A 76 -4.15 -12.42 15.11
C LEU A 76 -4.74 -11.03 15.41
N GLY A 77 -5.41 -10.42 14.43
CA GLY A 77 -5.63 -8.98 14.39
C GLY A 77 -4.41 -8.21 13.87
N ILE A 78 -4.27 -6.95 14.29
CA ILE A 78 -3.17 -6.05 13.88
C ILE A 78 -2.51 -5.48 15.14
N LEU A 79 -1.18 -5.50 15.21
CA LEU A 79 -0.45 -4.83 16.28
C LEU A 79 -0.39 -3.32 16.04
N CYS A 80 -0.77 -2.52 17.04
CA CYS A 80 -0.43 -1.11 17.12
C CYS A 80 0.87 -0.96 17.91
N GLU A 81 1.96 -0.60 17.22
CA GLU A 81 3.29 -0.48 17.84
C GLU A 81 3.35 0.65 18.88
N ASP A 82 2.64 1.76 18.64
CA ASP A 82 2.64 2.93 19.54
C ASP A 82 2.03 2.62 20.92
N THR A 83 1.02 1.75 20.96
CA THR A 83 0.32 1.37 22.20
C THR A 83 0.73 -0.01 22.72
N GLU A 84 1.53 -0.74 21.95
CA GLU A 84 1.87 -2.16 22.15
C GLU A 84 0.62 -3.01 22.43
N ARG A 85 -0.43 -2.82 21.63
CA ARG A 85 -1.71 -3.51 21.76
C ARG A 85 -2.20 -4.09 20.45
N ILE A 86 -2.88 -5.22 20.55
CA ILE A 86 -3.46 -5.92 19.42
C ILE A 86 -4.88 -5.38 19.19
N ILE A 87 -5.11 -4.80 18.01
CA ILE A 87 -6.43 -4.46 17.48
C ILE A 87 -7.05 -5.76 16.95
N LYS A 88 -8.03 -6.30 17.69
CA LYS A 88 -8.77 -7.50 17.28
C LYS A 88 -9.78 -7.17 16.18
N ILE A 89 -9.82 -8.04 15.17
CA ILE A 89 -10.72 -7.96 14.03
C ILE A 89 -11.81 -9.01 14.21
N ASP A 90 -13.06 -8.56 14.15
CA ASP A 90 -14.22 -9.44 14.22
C ASP A 90 -14.62 -9.91 12.81
N GLU A 91 -15.24 -11.08 12.71
CA GLU A 91 -15.65 -11.66 11.41
C GLU A 91 -16.59 -10.73 10.62
N SER A 92 -17.50 -10.04 11.33
CA SER A 92 -18.39 -9.06 10.71
C SER A 92 -17.64 -7.88 10.10
N GLU A 93 -16.58 -7.41 10.75
CA GLU A 93 -15.75 -6.30 10.24
C GLU A 93 -14.99 -6.72 9.00
N LEU A 94 -14.43 -7.93 8.99
CA LEU A 94 -13.71 -8.47 7.84
C LEU A 94 -14.65 -8.67 6.64
N LEU A 95 -15.84 -9.23 6.85
CA LEU A 95 -16.87 -9.39 5.82
C LEU A 95 -17.35 -8.05 5.26
N GLU A 96 -17.49 -7.04 6.11
CA GLU A 96 -17.84 -5.68 5.69
C GLU A 96 -16.74 -5.08 4.80
N CYS A 97 -15.47 -5.22 5.19
CA CYS A 97 -14.33 -4.74 4.40
C CYS A 97 -14.26 -5.38 3.00
N ILE A 98 -14.48 -6.70 2.89
CA ILE A 98 -14.51 -7.36 1.58
C ILE A 98 -15.69 -6.88 0.73
N ARG A 99 -16.86 -6.66 1.34
CA ARG A 99 -18.05 -6.17 0.64
C ARG A 99 -17.85 -4.75 0.10
N ASP A 100 -17.20 -3.90 0.88
CA ASP A 100 -16.94 -2.50 0.56
C ASP A 100 -15.71 -2.33 -0.36
N TYR A 101 -15.12 -3.42 -0.85
CA TYR A 101 -13.93 -3.39 -1.69
C TYR A 101 -14.12 -2.50 -2.93
N GLN A 102 -13.18 -1.57 -3.12
CA GLN A 102 -13.18 -0.66 -4.26
C GLN A 102 -12.89 -1.41 -5.56
N LYS A 103 -13.89 -1.48 -6.44
CA LYS A 103 -13.84 -2.28 -7.67
C LYS A 103 -12.97 -1.68 -8.77
N VAL A 104 -12.73 -0.38 -8.76
CA VAL A 104 -12.00 0.35 -9.80
C VAL A 104 -11.32 1.55 -9.17
N ASN A 105 -10.07 1.83 -9.56
CA ASN A 105 -9.41 3.10 -9.23
C ASN A 105 -9.22 3.92 -10.49
N ILE A 106 -9.65 5.18 -10.46
CA ILE A 106 -9.37 6.14 -11.52
C ILE A 106 -8.15 6.94 -11.07
N LEU A 107 -7.09 6.90 -11.88
CA LEU A 107 -5.82 7.57 -11.59
C LEU A 107 -5.56 8.61 -12.67
N GLY A 108 -5.20 9.82 -12.26
CA GLY A 108 -4.93 10.92 -13.17
C GLY A 108 -6.20 11.57 -13.68
N GLU A 109 -6.05 12.52 -14.60
CA GLU A 109 -7.13 13.32 -15.16
C GLU A 109 -6.91 13.57 -16.66
N GLY A 110 -7.94 14.06 -17.35
CA GLY A 110 -7.85 14.46 -18.75
C GLY A 110 -7.28 13.37 -19.66
N GLN A 111 -6.26 13.72 -20.47
CA GLN A 111 -5.63 12.81 -21.43
C GLN A 111 -4.74 11.73 -20.79
N ASP A 112 -4.33 11.92 -19.53
CA ASP A 112 -3.43 11.01 -18.82
C ASP A 112 -4.20 10.11 -17.83
N GLN A 113 -5.53 10.17 -17.83
CA GLN A 113 -6.38 9.36 -16.97
C GLN A 113 -6.29 7.89 -17.35
N VAL A 114 -6.01 7.03 -16.37
CA VAL A 114 -6.02 5.58 -16.50
C VAL A 114 -6.98 4.96 -15.49
N VAL A 115 -7.53 3.82 -15.85
CA VAL A 115 -8.49 3.08 -15.01
C VAL A 115 -7.86 1.77 -14.59
N MET A 116 -7.59 1.63 -13.30
CA MET A 116 -7.05 0.42 -12.71
C MET A 116 -8.20 -0.54 -12.37
N HIS A 117 -8.22 -1.67 -13.07
CA HIS A 117 -9.19 -2.74 -12.87
C HIS A 117 -8.60 -3.90 -12.06
N PRO A 118 -9.39 -4.59 -11.22
CA PRO A 118 -9.00 -5.86 -10.65
C PRO A 118 -8.87 -6.88 -11.77
N ARG A 119 -7.70 -7.53 -11.82
CA ARG A 119 -7.40 -8.57 -12.80
C ARG A 119 -7.54 -9.95 -12.15
N LYS A 120 -7.93 -10.93 -12.94
CA LYS A 120 -7.90 -12.35 -12.57
C LYS A 120 -6.67 -13.03 -13.18
N PRO A 121 -6.30 -14.25 -12.74
CA PRO A 121 -5.40 -15.09 -13.52
C PRO A 121 -5.87 -15.16 -14.98
N GLU A 122 -4.93 -15.05 -15.92
CA GLU A 122 -5.19 -15.07 -17.37
C GLU A 122 -6.06 -13.93 -17.92
N ASP A 123 -6.27 -12.86 -17.15
CA ASP A 123 -7.03 -11.70 -17.63
C ASP A 123 -6.34 -11.06 -18.85
N PRO A 124 -7.06 -10.90 -19.99
CA PRO A 124 -6.49 -10.37 -21.22
C PRO A 124 -6.15 -8.87 -21.12
N ILE A 125 -6.66 -8.15 -20.12
CA ILE A 125 -6.31 -6.76 -19.88
C ILE A 125 -4.88 -6.72 -19.35
N GLU A 126 -4.02 -5.92 -19.97
CA GLU A 126 -2.64 -5.73 -19.51
C GLU A 126 -2.61 -4.96 -18.17
N PRO A 127 -1.66 -5.26 -17.26
CA PRO A 127 -1.52 -4.49 -16.03
C PRO A 127 -1.03 -3.07 -16.33
N LEU A 128 -1.48 -2.09 -15.55
CA LEU A 128 -0.91 -0.74 -15.60
C LEU A 128 0.54 -0.78 -15.12
N LEU A 129 1.45 -0.16 -15.86
CA LEU A 129 2.82 0.03 -15.43
C LEU A 129 2.93 1.27 -14.54
N CYS A 130 3.05 1.02 -13.24
CA CYS A 130 3.46 2.05 -12.28
C CYS A 130 4.99 2.05 -12.15
N VAL A 131 5.64 3.14 -12.56
CA VAL A 131 7.06 3.32 -12.27
C VAL A 131 7.19 3.81 -10.84
N SER A 132 7.56 2.91 -9.94
CA SER A 132 7.88 3.21 -8.56
C SER A 132 9.38 3.39 -8.41
N LEU A 133 9.79 4.62 -8.14
CA LEU A 133 11.17 4.91 -7.83
C LEU A 133 11.49 4.53 -6.39
N GLY A 134 10.67 4.88 -5.40
CA GLY A 134 10.87 4.46 -3.99
C GLY A 134 12.28 4.72 -3.44
N ILE A 135 13.02 5.64 -4.06
CA ILE A 135 14.40 6.01 -3.75
C ILE A 135 14.43 7.43 -3.24
N ALA A 136 15.50 7.75 -2.51
CA ALA A 136 15.85 9.12 -2.20
C ALA A 136 16.76 9.69 -3.30
N CYS A 137 16.52 10.92 -3.75
CA CYS A 137 17.36 11.61 -4.71
C CYS A 137 17.74 13.02 -4.22
N SER A 138 18.78 13.58 -4.81
CA SER A 138 19.17 14.98 -4.59
C SER A 138 18.24 15.94 -5.34
N GLU A 139 18.16 17.18 -4.87
CA GLU A 139 17.28 18.22 -5.44
C GLU A 139 17.58 18.52 -6.91
N ASP A 140 18.85 18.49 -7.31
CA ASP A 140 19.31 18.75 -8.68
C ASP A 140 18.95 17.63 -9.66
N LEU A 141 18.84 16.39 -9.17
CA LEU A 141 18.48 15.22 -9.98
C LEU A 141 16.98 15.00 -10.08
N TYR A 142 16.17 15.62 -9.22
CA TYR A 142 14.73 15.36 -9.15
C TYR A 142 14.04 15.59 -10.50
N MET A 143 14.23 16.79 -11.06
CA MET A 143 13.61 17.20 -12.32
C MET A 143 14.02 16.31 -13.50
N PRO A 144 15.32 16.14 -13.83
CA PRO A 144 15.71 15.31 -14.98
C PRO A 144 15.32 13.84 -14.80
N LEU A 145 15.30 13.32 -13.57
CA LEU A 145 14.88 11.95 -13.29
C LEU A 145 13.39 11.74 -13.57
N VAL A 146 12.53 12.56 -12.95
CA VAL A 146 11.08 12.42 -13.07
C VAL A 146 10.65 12.71 -14.51
N GLU A 147 11.11 13.81 -15.10
CA GLU A 147 10.81 14.20 -16.48
C GLU A 147 11.28 13.12 -17.48
N GLY A 148 12.49 12.57 -17.27
CA GLY A 148 13.04 11.52 -18.11
C GLY A 148 12.18 10.26 -18.14
N ILE A 149 11.60 9.88 -17.00
CA ILE A 149 10.72 8.70 -16.89
C ILE A 149 9.37 8.96 -17.54
N VAL A 150 8.71 10.06 -17.19
CA VAL A 150 7.32 10.28 -17.59
C VAL A 150 7.15 10.59 -19.07
N LYS A 151 8.22 11.01 -19.75
CA LYS A 151 8.26 11.20 -21.21
C LYS A 151 7.93 9.94 -22.00
N TYR A 152 8.15 8.75 -21.44
CA TYR A 152 7.83 7.48 -22.09
C TYR A 152 6.34 7.11 -21.88
N ASN A 153 5.45 7.88 -22.50
CA ASN A 153 4.00 7.74 -22.34
C ASN A 153 3.42 6.36 -22.76
N LYS A 154 4.08 5.65 -23.66
CA LYS A 154 3.71 4.28 -24.08
C LYS A 154 4.10 3.21 -23.08
N LEU A 155 4.94 3.55 -22.11
CA LEU A 155 5.42 2.62 -21.10
C LEU A 155 4.85 2.97 -19.73
N VAL A 156 4.81 4.24 -19.33
CA VAL A 156 4.47 4.64 -17.96
C VAL A 156 3.01 5.09 -17.86
N ASP A 157 2.17 4.28 -17.23
CA ASP A 157 0.77 4.65 -16.96
C ASP A 157 0.64 5.54 -15.73
N VAL A 158 1.38 5.20 -14.66
CA VAL A 158 1.30 5.83 -13.33
C VAL A 158 2.71 6.12 -12.84
N LEU A 159 2.90 7.28 -12.20
CA LEU A 159 4.16 7.63 -11.56
C LEU A 159 4.05 7.51 -10.03
N HIS A 160 4.98 6.77 -9.44
CA HIS A 160 5.32 6.86 -8.03
C HIS A 160 6.74 7.43 -7.90
N GLY A 161 6.80 8.73 -7.57
CA GLY A 161 8.01 9.54 -7.64
C GLY A 161 9.08 9.19 -6.59
N PRO A 162 10.29 9.75 -6.72
CA PRO A 162 11.32 9.66 -5.69
C PRO A 162 11.02 10.66 -4.56
N THR A 163 11.72 10.50 -3.44
CA THR A 163 11.71 11.48 -2.33
C THR A 163 13.01 12.28 -2.28
N LEU A 164 12.91 13.54 -1.86
CA LEU A 164 14.08 14.39 -1.69
C LEU A 164 14.87 14.05 -0.41
N THR A 165 16.20 14.10 -0.49
CA THR A 165 17.09 14.00 0.69
C THR A 165 17.34 15.35 1.39
N THR A 166 17.16 16.44 0.65
CA THR A 166 17.29 17.82 1.15
C THR A 166 16.15 18.69 0.65
N VAL A 167 15.87 19.76 1.39
CA VAL A 167 14.93 20.81 1.00
C VAL A 167 15.63 22.17 1.13
N PHE A 168 15.82 22.87 0.00
CA PHE A 168 16.59 24.12 -0.07
C PHE A 168 17.98 23.99 0.57
N GLY A 169 18.67 22.88 0.28
CA GLY A 169 20.01 22.56 0.76
C GLY A 169 20.09 22.14 2.23
N ARG A 170 18.96 21.93 2.92
CA ARG A 170 18.92 21.48 4.32
C ARG A 170 18.48 20.02 4.40
N THR A 171 19.18 19.24 5.22
CA THR A 171 18.81 17.85 5.50
C THR A 171 17.43 17.76 6.13
N ILE A 172 16.56 16.92 5.56
CA ILE A 172 15.21 16.69 6.07
C ILE A 172 15.29 15.85 7.35
N ARG A 173 14.44 16.17 8.32
CA ARG A 173 14.32 15.45 9.60
C ARG A 173 12.87 15.08 9.83
N ALA A 174 12.60 13.79 10.05
CA ALA A 174 11.27 13.27 10.32
C ALA A 174 10.65 13.93 11.57
N GLY A 175 9.33 14.17 11.55
CA GLY A 175 8.60 14.79 12.66
C GLY A 175 8.92 16.27 12.89
N THR A 176 9.52 16.93 11.90
CA THR A 176 9.82 18.37 11.96
C THR A 176 9.16 19.10 10.78
N PRO A 177 9.01 20.45 10.85
CA PRO A 177 8.45 21.21 9.73
C PRO A 177 9.18 21.06 8.38
N TYR A 178 10.43 20.55 8.39
CA TYR A 178 11.16 20.22 7.16
C TYR A 178 10.45 19.16 6.31
N GLU A 179 9.77 18.20 6.95
CA GLU A 179 9.05 17.12 6.27
C GLU A 179 7.84 17.67 5.50
N THR A 180 7.04 18.53 6.14
CA THR A 180 5.91 19.21 5.49
C THR A 180 6.37 20.11 4.35
N LEU A 181 7.45 20.88 4.58
CA LEU A 181 8.02 21.77 3.55
C LEU A 181 8.53 20.95 2.35
N MET A 182 9.19 19.82 2.61
CA MET A 182 9.64 18.92 1.55
C MET A 182 8.46 18.36 0.76
N GLY A 183 7.38 17.90 1.42
CA GLY A 183 6.22 17.36 0.73
C GLY A 183 5.57 18.36 -0.24
N ASP A 184 5.43 19.63 0.17
CA ASP A 184 4.94 20.70 -0.71
C ASP A 184 5.92 20.98 -1.87
N TYR A 185 7.22 21.07 -1.58
CA TYR A 185 8.24 21.33 -2.60
C TYR A 185 8.34 20.19 -3.63
N GLU A 186 8.34 18.94 -3.17
CA GLU A 186 8.33 17.75 -4.00
C GLU A 186 7.08 17.73 -4.91
N SER A 187 5.91 18.06 -4.37
CA SER A 187 4.66 18.14 -5.14
C SER A 187 4.76 19.14 -6.29
N LYS A 188 5.34 20.33 -6.03
CA LYS A 188 5.56 21.37 -7.05
C LYS A 188 6.53 20.94 -8.14
N LEU A 189 7.70 20.38 -7.76
CA LEU A 189 8.68 19.87 -8.72
C LEU A 189 8.08 18.77 -9.58
N LYS A 190 7.27 17.88 -8.98
CA LYS A 190 6.58 16.80 -9.69
C LYS A 190 5.59 17.32 -10.71
N GLN A 191 4.73 18.28 -10.33
CA GLN A 191 3.81 18.94 -11.26
C GLN A 191 4.56 19.62 -12.41
N GLU A 192 5.67 20.28 -12.12
CA GLU A 192 6.50 20.92 -13.14
C GLU A 192 7.12 19.90 -14.10
N ALA A 193 7.65 18.78 -13.58
CA ALA A 193 8.22 17.71 -14.39
C ALA A 193 7.17 17.06 -15.31
N LEU A 194 5.98 16.82 -14.77
CA LEU A 194 4.83 16.31 -15.52
C LEU A 194 4.38 17.27 -16.62
N TRP A 195 4.30 18.57 -16.29
CA TRP A 195 3.98 19.61 -17.27
C TRP A 195 5.00 19.67 -18.40
N ARG A 196 6.30 19.66 -18.07
CA ARG A 196 7.41 19.67 -19.06
C ARG A 196 7.42 18.42 -19.95
N ALA A 197 6.97 17.29 -19.43
CA ALA A 197 6.83 16.06 -20.19
C ALA A 197 5.55 16.00 -21.05
N GLY A 198 4.71 17.03 -21.02
CA GLY A 198 3.43 17.07 -21.76
C GLY A 198 2.35 16.16 -21.15
N ARG A 199 2.51 15.77 -19.88
CA ARG A 199 1.60 14.86 -19.14
C ARG A 199 1.15 15.45 -17.81
N PRO A 200 0.58 16.67 -17.81
CA PRO A 200 0.31 17.41 -16.57
C PRO A 200 -0.70 16.73 -15.64
N TRP A 201 -1.45 15.75 -16.14
CA TRP A 201 -2.54 15.11 -15.41
C TRP A 201 -2.28 13.63 -15.08
N ASN A 202 -1.04 13.17 -15.23
CA ASN A 202 -0.68 11.78 -14.96
C ASN A 202 -1.11 11.34 -13.55
N GLY A 203 -1.65 10.12 -13.46
CA GLY A 203 -2.03 9.48 -12.23
C GLY A 203 -0.87 9.38 -11.26
N LEU A 204 -1.02 10.10 -10.15
CA LEU A 204 -0.05 10.08 -9.06
C LEU A 204 -0.50 9.04 -8.04
N TYR A 205 0.31 8.00 -7.89
CA TYR A 205 0.27 7.18 -6.69
C TYR A 205 1.13 7.94 -5.66
N TRP A 206 0.55 8.32 -4.52
CA TRP A 206 1.30 8.84 -3.36
C TRP A 206 1.89 10.27 -3.43
N SER A 207 1.37 11.21 -4.24
CA SER A 207 1.50 12.63 -3.85
C SER A 207 0.35 12.96 -2.91
N CYS A 208 0.63 13.49 -1.72
CA CYS A 208 -0.37 14.17 -0.91
C CYS A 208 -1.10 15.21 -1.79
N ARG A 209 -2.23 14.84 -2.39
CA ARG A 209 -3.26 15.83 -2.73
C ARG A 209 -3.70 16.35 -1.37
N GLY A 210 -3.39 17.62 -1.13
CA GLY A 210 -3.47 18.33 0.15
C GLY A 210 -4.44 17.76 1.18
N LEU A 211 -3.92 17.61 2.40
CA LEU A 211 -4.66 18.11 3.56
C LEU A 211 -4.90 19.61 3.38
#